data_AF-A0A7W9UR95-F1
#
_entry.id   AF-A0A7W9UR95-F1
#
_cell.length_a   1.000
_cell.length_b   1.000
_cell.length_c   1.000
_cell.angle_alpha   90.00
_cell.angle_beta   90.00
_cell.angle_gamma   90.00
#
_symmetry.space_group_name_H-M   'P 1'
#
loop_
_entity.id
_entity.type
_entity.pdbx_description
1 polymer ?
#
loop_
_entity_poly.entity_id
_entity_poly.type
_entity_poly.pdbx_seq_one_letter_code
_entity_poly.pdbx_strand_id
1 'polypeptide(L)'
;MTSAGHSVLDLLERYRACELPFEGFLELLPVLRPRHYSVSSSAAASPGEVDLMISLLAAPHRGGEGVFRGIASHYVQTVRAGDMVRARVLPCSESFRLPEDTSVPVILISAGTGLAPFRGAVLDRHHTGSTGTLLCYFGCDHPDVDYLHRDEFEAAEAAGAVSMRPTFMHAPENGARFVQDRIAREGEEVWSILEAGGRVYICGDGRRMAPAVREAFMAIHRHRPTPLPRGAGLSGSGRLTSRRAARPMSIAVLGEVPASWPVPTTICTVRRSAPSCTFRCTNEPARSVAGLRIHGHPAAALPGLAAQWLLTERRAASAHGVSS
;
A
#
# COMPACT_ATOMS: atom_id res chain seq x y z
N MET A 1 25.30 -7.58 6.48
CA MET A 1 24.69 -8.50 7.47
C MET A 1 25.25 -9.88 7.24
N THR A 2 25.56 -10.62 8.31
CA THR A 2 25.98 -12.02 8.19
C THR A 2 24.82 -12.92 7.76
N SER A 3 25.09 -14.17 7.38
CA SER A 3 24.06 -15.18 7.09
C SER A 3 23.12 -15.44 8.27
N ALA A 4 23.61 -15.25 9.50
CA ALA A 4 22.84 -15.32 10.74
C ALA A 4 22.05 -14.03 11.06
N GLY A 5 22.11 -13.02 10.19
CA GLY A 5 21.35 -11.78 10.36
C GLY A 5 21.94 -10.78 11.36
N HIS A 6 23.21 -10.93 11.74
CA HIS A 6 23.91 -9.97 12.59
C HIS A 6 24.38 -8.74 11.81
N SER A 7 24.23 -7.57 12.43
CA SER A 7 24.85 -6.31 12.02
C SER A 7 26.33 -6.26 12.45
N VAL A 8 27.10 -5.30 11.92
CA VAL A 8 28.49 -5.08 12.37
C VAL A 8 28.50 -4.66 13.85
N LEU A 9 27.52 -3.85 14.27
CA LEU A 9 27.36 -3.45 15.66
C LEU A 9 27.15 -4.67 16.57
N ASP A 10 26.29 -5.61 16.19
CA ASP A 10 26.01 -6.81 16.99
C ASP A 10 27.30 -7.64 17.21
N LEU A 11 28.17 -7.70 16.20
CA LEU A 11 29.44 -8.42 16.29
C LEU A 11 30.43 -7.72 17.23
N LEU A 12 30.53 -6.40 17.14
CA LEU A 12 31.35 -5.61 18.08
C LEU A 12 30.80 -5.69 19.51
N GLU A 13 29.49 -5.80 19.65
CA GLU A 13 28.85 -5.97 20.96
C GLU A 13 29.12 -7.33 21.59
N ARG A 14 29.20 -8.37 20.75
CA ARG A 14 29.52 -9.73 21.18
C ARG A 14 31.01 -9.94 21.45
N TYR A 15 31.87 -9.36 20.61
CA TYR A 15 33.32 -9.54 20.65
C TYR A 15 34.02 -8.25 21.09
N ARG A 16 33.89 -7.91 22.38
CA ARG A 16 34.40 -6.66 22.96
C ARG A 16 35.93 -6.47 22.88
N ALA A 17 36.68 -7.54 22.66
CA ALA A 17 38.13 -7.49 22.44
C ALA A 17 38.52 -7.09 21.01
N CYS A 18 37.55 -6.95 20.09
CA CYS A 18 37.81 -6.49 18.73
C CYS A 18 38.07 -4.98 18.72
N GLU A 19 39.32 -4.60 18.41
CA GLU A 19 39.73 -3.21 18.27
C GLU A 19 39.47 -2.74 16.83
N LEU A 20 38.22 -2.34 16.55
CA LEU A 20 37.86 -1.67 15.30
C LEU A 20 37.86 -0.15 15.53
N PRO A 21 38.74 0.63 14.86
CA PRO A 21 38.68 2.09 14.90
C PRO A 21 37.32 2.62 14.43
N PHE A 22 36.88 3.74 14.99
CA PHE A 22 35.56 4.29 14.70
C PHE A 22 35.41 4.68 13.22
N GLU A 23 36.46 5.20 12.60
CA GLU A 23 36.53 5.55 11.19
C GLU A 23 36.33 4.32 10.31
N GLY A 24 37.03 3.23 10.65
CA GLY A 24 36.87 1.94 9.97
C GLY A 24 35.46 1.38 10.12
N PHE A 25 34.81 1.55 11.28
CA PHE A 25 33.41 1.20 11.44
C PHE A 25 32.50 1.99 10.50
N LEU A 26 32.70 3.31 10.38
CA LEU A 26 31.90 4.16 9.49
C LEU A 26 32.06 3.77 8.01
N GLU A 27 33.27 3.43 7.58
CA GLU A 27 33.54 2.99 6.20
C GLU A 27 32.84 1.67 5.83
N LEU A 28 32.57 0.82 6.82
CA LEU A 28 31.85 -0.44 6.62
C LEU A 28 30.32 -0.25 6.52
N LEU A 29 29.78 0.90 6.93
CA LEU A 29 28.34 1.12 6.95
C LEU A 29 27.81 1.48 5.55
N PRO A 30 26.73 0.83 5.08
CA PRO A 30 26.06 1.26 3.87
C PRO A 30 25.38 2.60 4.08
N VAL A 31 25.29 3.41 3.01
CA VAL A 31 24.49 4.64 3.01
C VAL A 31 23.04 4.31 3.36
N LEU A 32 22.47 5.11 4.27
CA LEU A 32 21.08 4.95 4.69
C LEU A 32 20.16 5.09 3.47
N ARG A 33 19.42 4.03 3.17
CA ARG A 33 18.48 4.01 2.06
C ARG A 33 17.13 4.58 2.50
N PRO A 34 16.51 5.43 1.66
CA PRO A 34 15.17 5.91 1.93
C PRO A 34 14.15 4.78 1.90
N ARG A 35 13.02 5.00 2.59
CA ARG A 35 11.90 4.07 2.57
C ARG A 35 10.69 4.65 1.86
N HIS A 36 10.05 3.81 1.06
CA HIS A 36 8.88 4.15 0.28
C HIS A 36 7.59 3.87 1.04
N TYR A 37 6.68 4.84 1.04
CA TYR A 37 5.34 4.70 1.58
C TYR A 37 4.31 5.22 0.56
N SER A 38 3.21 4.49 0.38
CA SER A 38 2.10 4.95 -0.46
C SER A 38 1.35 6.08 0.23
N VAL A 39 1.08 7.16 -0.50
CA VAL A 39 0.18 8.22 -0.04
C VAL A 39 -1.22 7.65 0.19
N SER A 40 -1.82 8.03 1.31
CA SER A 40 -3.18 7.67 1.69
C SER A 40 -4.14 8.83 1.80
N SER A 41 -3.76 10.02 1.36
CA SER A 41 -4.64 11.20 1.28
C SER A 41 -5.05 11.48 -0.17
N SER A 42 -6.00 12.41 -0.30
CA SER A 42 -6.47 13.00 -1.55
C SER A 42 -6.05 14.47 -1.59
N ALA A 43 -5.51 14.91 -2.72
CA ALA A 43 -5.19 16.33 -2.93
C ALA A 43 -6.47 17.18 -3.07
N ALA A 44 -7.58 16.59 -3.49
CA ALA A 44 -8.88 17.24 -3.53
C ALA A 44 -9.46 17.44 -2.12
N ALA A 45 -9.28 16.47 -1.23
CA ALA A 45 -9.76 16.52 0.15
C ALA A 45 -8.91 17.43 1.05
N SER A 46 -7.58 17.39 0.89
CA SER A 46 -6.67 18.13 1.76
C SER A 46 -5.46 18.66 0.97
N PRO A 47 -5.63 19.75 0.21
CA PRO A 47 -4.56 20.34 -0.58
C PRO A 47 -3.33 20.67 0.28
N GLY A 48 -2.14 20.23 -0.16
CA GLY A 48 -0.88 20.47 0.54
C GLY A 48 -0.62 19.55 1.74
N GLU A 49 -1.53 18.63 2.05
CA GLU A 49 -1.37 17.63 3.09
C GLU A 49 -1.20 16.22 2.52
N VAL A 50 -0.31 15.46 3.15
CA VAL A 50 -0.14 14.04 2.85
C VAL A 50 -0.34 13.20 4.08
N ASP A 51 -1.20 12.20 3.97
CA ASP A 51 -1.33 11.12 4.95
C ASP A 51 -0.55 9.89 4.49
N LEU A 52 0.04 9.17 5.45
CA LEU A 52 0.68 7.87 5.26
C LEU A 52 0.10 6.86 6.26
N MET A 53 -0.11 5.61 5.81
CA MET A 53 -0.38 4.47 6.69
C MET A 53 0.87 3.59 6.82
N ILE A 54 1.47 3.57 8.01
CA ILE A 54 2.78 2.92 8.22
C ILE A 54 2.65 1.79 9.22
N SER A 55 2.93 0.55 8.80
CA SER A 55 3.04 -0.58 9.72
C SER A 55 4.37 -0.49 10.47
N LEU A 56 4.29 -0.54 11.80
CA LEU A 56 5.43 -0.56 12.69
C LEU A 56 6.06 -1.95 12.68
N LEU A 57 7.30 -2.01 12.20
CA LEU A 57 8.03 -3.26 12.11
C LEU A 57 8.78 -3.51 13.42
N ALA A 58 8.26 -4.43 14.22
CA ALA A 58 8.92 -4.98 15.39
C ALA A 58 8.88 -6.51 15.30
N ALA A 59 10.03 -7.16 15.40
CA ALA A 59 10.14 -8.62 15.34
C ALA A 59 11.28 -9.10 16.26
N PRO A 60 11.33 -10.38 16.64
CA PRO A 60 12.51 -10.94 17.28
C PRO A 60 13.77 -10.66 16.45
N HIS A 61 14.85 -10.28 17.12
CA HIS A 61 16.10 -10.02 16.44
C HIS A 61 16.62 -11.30 15.76
N ARG A 62 17.06 -11.20 14.50
CA ARG A 62 17.48 -12.37 13.71
C ARG A 62 18.70 -13.08 14.32
N GLY A 63 19.55 -12.32 15.00
CA GLY A 63 20.69 -12.81 15.76
C GLY A 63 20.36 -13.42 17.13
N GLY A 64 19.09 -13.58 17.48
CA GLY A 64 18.62 -14.20 18.72
C GLY A 64 18.18 -13.20 19.77
N GLU A 65 19.10 -12.40 20.31
CA GLU A 65 18.79 -11.53 21.45
C GLU A 65 18.18 -10.18 21.04
N GLY A 66 17.10 -9.79 21.72
CA GLY A 66 16.46 -8.50 21.58
C GLY A 66 15.37 -8.40 20.51
N VAL A 67 14.94 -7.17 20.24
CA VAL A 67 13.87 -6.85 19.28
C VAL A 67 14.46 -6.07 18.12
N PHE A 68 14.31 -6.60 16.91
CA PHE A 68 14.57 -5.86 15.68
C PHE A 68 13.45 -4.83 15.45
N ARG A 69 13.84 -3.57 15.27
CA ARG A 69 12.94 -2.48 14.90
C ARG A 69 13.31 -1.96 13.52
N GLY A 70 12.32 -1.79 12.66
CA GLY A 70 12.53 -1.13 11.37
C GLY A 70 12.94 0.32 11.58
N ILE A 71 14.07 0.74 11.00
CA ILE A 71 14.62 2.09 11.16
C ILE A 71 13.57 3.17 10.83
N ALA A 72 13.08 3.18 9.58
CA ALA A 72 12.15 4.22 9.11
C ALA A 72 10.78 4.18 9.81
N SER A 73 10.20 3.00 10.05
CA SER A 73 8.89 2.90 10.69
C SER A 73 8.94 3.29 12.17
N HIS A 74 10.02 2.94 12.87
CA HIS A 74 10.20 3.38 14.25
C HIS A 74 10.59 4.86 14.34
N TYR A 75 11.41 5.37 13.42
CA TYR A 75 11.69 6.81 13.32
C TYR A 75 10.39 7.62 13.24
N VAL A 76 9.48 7.27 12.33
CA VAL A 76 8.19 7.96 12.20
C VAL A 76 7.37 7.92 13.49
N GLN A 77 7.46 6.83 14.27
CA GLN A 77 6.80 6.74 15.57
C GLN A 77 7.34 7.75 16.59
N THR A 78 8.61 8.16 16.46
CA THR A 78 9.26 9.14 17.35
C THR A 78 9.05 10.59 16.94
N VAL A 79 8.67 10.85 15.68
CA VAL A 79 8.45 12.19 15.14
C VAL A 79 7.23 12.84 15.80
N ARG A 80 7.38 14.11 16.19
CA ARG A 80 6.36 14.92 16.86
C ARG A 80 5.82 16.02 15.94
N ALA A 81 4.69 16.59 16.31
CA ALA A 81 4.17 17.77 15.62
C ALA A 81 5.18 18.94 15.74
N GLY A 82 5.44 19.62 14.63
CA GLY A 82 6.47 20.66 14.52
C GLY A 82 7.83 20.15 14.04
N ASP A 83 8.09 18.84 14.09
CA ASP A 83 9.34 18.29 13.57
C ASP A 83 9.40 18.42 12.04
N MET A 84 10.62 18.59 11.54
CA MET A 84 10.90 18.57 10.11
C MET A 84 11.29 17.17 9.66
N VAL A 85 10.59 16.65 8.66
CA VAL A 85 10.91 15.40 8.00
C VAL A 85 11.34 15.69 6.57
N ARG A 86 12.50 15.16 6.17
CA ARG A 86 12.96 15.23 4.79
C ARG A 86 12.29 14.12 4.00
N ALA A 87 11.49 14.52 3.02
CA ALA A 87 10.84 13.54 2.18
C ALA A 87 10.64 14.02 0.74
N ARG A 88 10.41 13.09 -0.19
CA ARG A 88 10.11 13.41 -1.59
C ARG A 88 8.89 12.64 -2.07
N VAL A 89 8.01 13.33 -2.77
CA VAL A 89 6.89 12.77 -3.53
C VAL A 89 7.40 12.18 -4.85
N LEU A 90 7.18 10.90 -5.07
CA LEU A 90 7.43 10.21 -6.34
C LEU A 90 6.09 9.97 -7.04
N PRO A 91 5.99 10.16 -8.36
CA PRO A 91 4.76 9.83 -9.08
C PRO A 91 4.47 8.32 -9.02
N CYS A 92 3.20 7.96 -8.92
CA CYS A 92 2.76 6.58 -9.16
C CYS A 92 3.00 6.17 -10.61
N SER A 93 3.28 4.88 -10.83
CA SER A 93 3.35 4.30 -12.16
C SER A 93 2.00 4.43 -12.88
N GLU A 94 2.03 4.69 -14.19
CA GLU A 94 0.80 4.78 -15.01
C GLU A 94 -0.08 3.52 -14.88
N SER A 95 0.53 2.35 -14.72
CA SER A 95 -0.17 1.08 -14.51
C SER A 95 -1.01 1.06 -13.24
N PHE A 96 -0.66 1.83 -12.21
CA PHE A 96 -1.32 1.83 -10.92
C PHE A 96 -2.19 3.09 -10.69
N ARG A 97 -2.34 3.95 -11.71
CA ARG A 97 -3.35 5.00 -11.72
C ARG A 97 -4.72 4.42 -12.08
N LEU A 98 -5.75 4.90 -11.39
CA LEU A 98 -7.13 4.58 -11.76
C LEU A 98 -7.49 5.20 -13.12
N PRO A 99 -8.39 4.58 -13.90
CA PRO A 99 -8.92 5.19 -15.11
C PRO A 99 -9.56 6.54 -14.79
N GLU A 100 -9.31 7.54 -15.65
CA GLU A 100 -10.05 8.81 -15.60
C GLU A 100 -11.53 8.61 -15.97
N ASP A 101 -11.80 7.69 -16.89
CA ASP A 101 -13.15 7.29 -17.28
C ASP A 101 -13.77 6.40 -16.19
N THR A 102 -14.73 6.97 -15.46
CA THR A 102 -15.42 6.35 -14.33
C THR A 102 -16.42 5.27 -14.76
N SER A 103 -16.67 5.12 -16.07
CA SER A 103 -17.46 4.01 -16.61
C SER A 103 -16.68 2.69 -16.64
N VAL A 104 -15.35 2.75 -16.57
CA VAL A 104 -14.49 1.56 -16.46
C VAL A 104 -14.61 1.01 -15.04
N PRO A 105 -15.15 -0.21 -14.85
CA PRO A 105 -15.32 -0.76 -13.51
C PRO A 105 -13.95 -1.16 -12.91
N VAL A 106 -13.79 -0.95 -11.61
CA VAL A 106 -12.51 -1.15 -10.92
C VAL A 106 -12.69 -2.06 -9.71
N ILE A 107 -11.72 -2.96 -9.50
CA ILE A 107 -11.59 -3.79 -8.32
C ILE A 107 -10.28 -3.43 -7.61
N LEU A 108 -10.38 -2.96 -6.38
CA LEU A 108 -9.26 -2.67 -5.48
C LEU A 108 -9.12 -3.81 -4.47
N ILE A 109 -7.91 -4.30 -4.23
CA ILE A 109 -7.66 -5.45 -3.36
C ILE A 109 -6.49 -5.15 -2.44
N SER A 110 -6.75 -5.12 -1.13
CA SER A 110 -5.73 -4.83 -0.13
C SER A 110 -5.90 -5.61 1.16
N ALA A 111 -4.83 -5.63 1.96
CA ALA A 111 -4.88 -6.08 3.34
C ALA A 111 -3.99 -5.19 4.22
N GLY A 112 -4.44 -4.91 5.45
CA GLY A 112 -3.75 -4.02 6.39
C GLY A 112 -3.36 -2.68 5.78
N THR A 113 -2.09 -2.27 5.93
CA THR A 113 -1.60 -0.99 5.37
C THR A 113 -1.53 -0.95 3.83
N GLY A 114 -1.81 -2.07 3.16
CA GLY A 114 -2.04 -2.09 1.71
C GLY A 114 -3.23 -1.22 1.28
N LEU A 115 -4.10 -0.84 2.21
CA LEU A 115 -5.22 0.07 1.99
C LEU A 115 -4.80 1.50 1.61
N ALA A 116 -3.56 1.89 1.93
CA ALA A 116 -3.06 3.27 1.79
C ALA A 116 -3.42 3.95 0.45
N PRO A 117 -2.99 3.46 -0.73
CA PRO A 117 -3.30 4.13 -1.98
C PRO A 117 -4.79 4.13 -2.33
N PHE A 118 -5.54 3.14 -1.84
CA PHE A 118 -6.97 3.01 -2.10
C PHE A 118 -7.81 3.95 -1.26
N ARG A 119 -7.37 4.29 -0.04
CA ARG A 119 -7.96 5.39 0.71
C ARG A 119 -7.89 6.70 -0.08
N GLY A 120 -6.72 7.03 -0.65
CA GLY A 120 -6.56 8.22 -1.50
C GLY A 120 -7.54 8.22 -2.68
N ALA A 121 -7.66 7.08 -3.36
CA ALA A 121 -8.59 6.91 -4.49
C ALA A 121 -10.06 7.07 -4.12
N VAL A 122 -10.47 6.51 -2.99
CA VAL A 122 -11.84 6.62 -2.50
C VAL A 122 -12.14 8.05 -2.05
N LEU A 123 -11.20 8.71 -1.37
CA LEU A 123 -11.33 10.12 -0.99
C LEU A 123 -11.46 11.04 -2.19
N ASP A 124 -10.64 10.85 -3.23
CA ASP A 124 -10.73 11.64 -4.46
C ASP A 124 -12.12 11.49 -5.08
N ARG A 125 -12.61 10.25 -5.24
CA ARG A 125 -13.94 10.00 -5.80
C ARG A 125 -15.06 10.59 -4.95
N HIS A 126 -14.97 10.44 -3.64
CA HIS A 126 -15.95 10.99 -2.71
C HIS A 126 -16.02 12.53 -2.82
N HIS A 127 -14.89 13.21 -2.87
CA HIS A 127 -14.84 14.68 -2.97
C HIS A 127 -15.24 15.20 -4.36
N THR A 128 -14.99 14.45 -5.43
CA THR A 128 -15.41 14.84 -6.79
C THR A 128 -16.84 14.39 -7.13
N GLY A 129 -17.53 13.69 -6.23
CA GLY A 129 -18.85 13.11 -6.49
C GLY A 129 -18.85 12.05 -7.59
N SER A 130 -17.72 11.38 -7.81
CA SER A 130 -17.58 10.39 -8.88
C SER A 130 -18.31 9.09 -8.51
N THR A 131 -19.30 8.73 -9.33
CA THR A 131 -20.09 7.51 -9.17
C THR A 131 -19.83 6.57 -10.34
N GLY A 132 -19.40 5.34 -10.04
CA GLY A 132 -19.00 4.32 -11.00
C GLY A 132 -18.56 3.07 -10.23
N THR A 133 -18.56 1.91 -10.88
CA THR A 133 -18.30 0.65 -10.17
C THR A 133 -16.88 0.61 -9.61
N LEU A 134 -16.77 0.69 -8.29
CA LEU A 134 -15.51 0.55 -7.55
C LEU A 134 -15.71 -0.44 -6.41
N LEU A 135 -15.31 -1.70 -6.60
CA LEU A 135 -15.31 -2.69 -5.52
C LEU A 135 -14.00 -2.60 -4.75
N CYS A 136 -14.04 -2.53 -3.43
CA CYS A 136 -12.86 -2.51 -2.57
C CYS A 136 -12.84 -3.71 -1.62
N TYR A 137 -12.08 -4.73 -1.97
CA TYR A 137 -11.80 -5.88 -1.11
C TYR A 137 -10.70 -5.52 -0.11
N PHE A 138 -11.04 -5.53 1.17
CA PHE A 138 -10.13 -5.16 2.24
C PHE A 138 -10.02 -6.25 3.30
N GLY A 139 -8.83 -6.76 3.55
CA GLY A 139 -8.55 -7.76 4.59
C GLY A 139 -7.93 -7.14 5.84
N CYS A 140 -8.51 -7.44 6.99
CA CYS A 140 -7.95 -7.11 8.30
C CYS A 140 -8.23 -8.23 9.31
N ASP A 141 -7.69 -8.11 10.51
CA ASP A 141 -7.75 -9.16 11.51
C ASP A 141 -9.12 -9.17 12.22
N HIS A 142 -9.63 -8.01 12.62
CA HIS A 142 -10.89 -7.84 13.37
C HIS A 142 -11.58 -6.49 13.10
N PRO A 143 -12.93 -6.45 12.93
CA PRO A 143 -13.67 -5.23 12.57
C PRO A 143 -13.49 -4.06 13.56
N ASP A 144 -13.39 -4.37 14.85
CA ASP A 144 -13.27 -3.34 15.90
C ASP A 144 -11.82 -3.03 16.29
N VAL A 145 -10.83 -3.70 15.69
CA VAL A 145 -9.41 -3.54 16.07
C VAL A 145 -8.60 -2.95 14.93
N ASP A 146 -8.71 -3.42 13.71
CA ASP A 146 -7.81 -2.98 12.63
C ASP A 146 -8.54 -2.73 11.30
N TYR A 147 -9.85 -2.47 11.38
CA TYR A 147 -10.59 -1.87 10.28
C TYR A 147 -10.21 -0.39 10.13
N LEU A 148 -9.06 -0.16 9.50
CA LEU A 148 -8.48 1.17 9.29
C LEU A 148 -9.45 2.09 8.52
N HIS A 149 -9.67 3.30 9.04
CA HIS A 149 -10.50 4.35 8.42
C HIS A 149 -11.97 3.96 8.17
N ARG A 150 -12.54 3.08 9.01
CA ARG A 150 -13.92 2.59 8.89
C ARG A 150 -14.95 3.69 8.59
N ASP A 151 -15.06 4.69 9.46
CA ASP A 151 -16.07 5.76 9.34
C ASP A 151 -15.97 6.52 8.00
N GLU A 152 -14.75 6.72 7.51
CA GLU A 152 -14.47 7.40 6.24
C GLU A 152 -14.92 6.56 5.04
N PHE A 153 -14.68 5.26 5.07
CA PHE A 153 -15.13 4.33 4.04
C PHE A 153 -16.66 4.11 4.09
N GLU A 154 -17.26 4.07 5.27
CA GLU A 154 -18.73 3.99 5.43
C GLU A 154 -19.41 5.24 4.86
N ALA A 155 -18.87 6.44 5.12
CA ALA A 155 -19.37 7.68 4.53
C ALA A 155 -19.21 7.70 3.00
N ALA A 156 -18.07 7.23 2.49
CA ALA A 156 -17.83 7.14 1.04
C ALA A 156 -18.74 6.12 0.36
N GLU A 157 -19.02 4.99 1.00
CA GLU A 157 -19.96 3.98 0.52
C GLU A 157 -21.40 4.50 0.50
N ALA A 158 -21.84 5.19 1.56
CA ALA A 158 -23.15 5.84 1.61
C ALA A 158 -23.33 6.89 0.49
N ALA A 159 -22.24 7.54 0.06
CA ALA A 159 -22.21 8.47 -1.07
C ALA A 159 -22.08 7.77 -2.44
N GLY A 160 -21.98 6.45 -2.50
CA GLY A 160 -21.83 5.68 -3.74
C GLY A 160 -20.44 5.77 -4.39
N ALA A 161 -19.43 6.25 -3.66
CA ALA A 161 -18.07 6.42 -4.19
C ALA A 161 -17.31 5.09 -4.29
N VAL A 162 -17.65 4.13 -3.43
CA VAL A 162 -17.04 2.79 -3.31
C VAL A 162 -18.08 1.78 -2.82
N SER A 163 -17.93 0.49 -3.16
CA SER A 163 -18.59 -0.62 -2.48
C SER A 163 -17.55 -1.41 -1.70
N MET A 164 -17.65 -1.41 -0.37
CA MET A 164 -16.69 -2.06 0.51
C MET A 164 -16.99 -3.55 0.64
N ARG A 165 -15.93 -4.36 0.56
CA ARG A 165 -15.99 -5.83 0.66
C ARG A 165 -14.98 -6.30 1.73
N PRO A 166 -15.18 -5.97 3.01
CA PRO A 166 -14.24 -6.33 4.06
C PRO A 166 -14.19 -7.84 4.31
N THR A 167 -13.06 -8.31 4.82
CA THR A 167 -12.87 -9.68 5.32
C THR A 167 -12.10 -9.62 6.63
N PHE A 168 -12.49 -10.46 7.58
CA PHE A 168 -11.96 -10.46 8.93
C PHE A 168 -11.42 -11.85 9.29
N MET A 169 -10.13 -11.94 9.62
CA MET A 169 -9.50 -13.22 9.96
C MET A 169 -10.09 -13.86 11.22
N HIS A 170 -10.34 -13.06 12.25
CA HIS A 170 -10.84 -13.50 13.56
C HIS A 170 -12.36 -13.49 13.68
N ALA A 171 -13.07 -12.86 12.75
CA ALA A 171 -14.54 -12.80 12.72
C ALA A 171 -15.07 -13.02 11.27
N PRO A 172 -14.77 -14.16 10.63
CA PRO A 172 -15.08 -14.34 9.22
C PRO A 172 -16.58 -14.43 8.96
N GLU A 173 -17.06 -13.58 8.05
CA GLU A 173 -18.42 -13.64 7.52
C GLU A 173 -18.52 -14.76 6.47
N ASN A 174 -19.52 -15.63 6.58
CA ASN A 174 -19.76 -16.74 5.64
C ASN A 174 -18.52 -17.63 5.40
N GLY A 175 -17.60 -17.68 6.35
CA GLY A 175 -16.35 -18.45 6.25
C GLY A 175 -15.27 -17.84 5.35
N ALA A 176 -15.42 -16.59 4.89
CA ALA A 176 -14.37 -15.87 4.17
C ALA A 176 -13.42 -15.16 5.16
N ARG A 177 -12.24 -15.74 5.40
CA ARG A 177 -11.24 -15.17 6.34
C ARG A 177 -10.36 -14.13 5.66
N PHE A 178 -10.10 -14.32 4.38
CA PHE A 178 -9.20 -13.47 3.60
C PHE A 178 -9.87 -12.97 2.32
N VAL A 179 -9.31 -11.91 1.75
CA VAL A 179 -9.83 -11.28 0.52
C VAL A 179 -9.99 -12.26 -0.63
N GLN A 180 -9.06 -13.21 -0.83
CA GLN A 180 -9.16 -14.21 -1.88
C GLN A 180 -10.35 -15.17 -1.68
N ASP A 181 -10.73 -15.45 -0.43
CA ASP A 181 -11.86 -16.33 -0.12
C ASP A 181 -13.17 -15.65 -0.51
N ARG A 182 -13.28 -14.35 -0.21
CA ARG A 182 -14.46 -13.54 -0.59
C ARG A 182 -14.54 -13.36 -2.10
N ILE A 183 -13.41 -13.06 -2.76
CA ILE A 183 -13.33 -12.97 -4.23
C ILE A 183 -13.79 -14.28 -4.89
N ALA A 184 -13.38 -15.44 -4.38
CA ALA A 184 -13.79 -16.73 -4.93
C ALA A 184 -15.30 -16.97 -4.81
N ARG A 185 -15.91 -16.53 -3.70
CA ARG A 185 -17.36 -16.63 -3.46
C ARG A 185 -18.16 -15.65 -4.31
N GLU A 186 -17.65 -14.44 -4.51
CA GLU A 186 -18.24 -13.39 -5.33
C GLU A 186 -17.81 -13.50 -6.82
N GLY A 187 -17.35 -14.69 -7.25
CA GLY A 187 -16.75 -14.92 -8.56
C GLY A 187 -17.66 -14.64 -9.77
N GLU A 188 -18.99 -14.58 -9.59
CA GLU A 188 -19.92 -14.13 -10.63
C GLU A 188 -19.86 -12.63 -10.88
N GLU A 189 -19.98 -11.84 -9.81
CA GLU A 189 -19.86 -10.38 -9.88
C GLU A 189 -18.46 -9.98 -10.38
N VAL A 190 -17.42 -10.59 -9.81
CA VAL A 190 -16.03 -10.37 -10.23
C VAL A 190 -15.85 -10.65 -11.72
N TRP A 191 -16.36 -11.79 -12.21
CA TRP A 191 -16.26 -12.12 -13.64
C TRP A 191 -16.99 -11.13 -14.53
N SER A 192 -18.19 -10.68 -14.13
CA SER A 192 -18.97 -9.69 -14.90
C SER A 192 -18.22 -8.36 -15.06
N ILE A 193 -17.51 -7.91 -14.02
CA ILE A 193 -16.66 -6.72 -14.06
C ILE A 193 -15.48 -6.92 -15.02
N LEU A 194 -14.85 -8.09 -15.00
CA LEU A 194 -13.74 -8.41 -15.89
C LEU A 194 -14.19 -8.47 -17.36
N GLU A 195 -15.34 -9.07 -17.66
CA GLU A 195 -15.92 -9.10 -19.01
C GLU A 195 -16.27 -7.71 -19.54
N ALA A 196 -16.68 -6.80 -18.66
CA ALA A 196 -16.92 -5.39 -18.97
C ALA A 196 -15.61 -4.59 -19.24
N GLY A 197 -14.44 -5.22 -19.14
CA GLY A 197 -13.14 -4.58 -19.31
C GLY A 197 -12.63 -3.88 -18.05
N GLY A 198 -13.07 -4.35 -16.88
CA GLY A 198 -12.65 -3.80 -15.60
C GLY A 198 -11.18 -3.97 -15.28
N ARG A 199 -10.67 -3.11 -14.40
CA ARG A 199 -9.26 -3.10 -13.97
C ARG A 199 -9.11 -3.57 -12.54
N VAL A 200 -8.06 -4.35 -12.29
CA VAL A 200 -7.77 -4.89 -10.95
C VAL A 200 -6.48 -4.28 -10.41
N TYR A 201 -6.53 -3.78 -9.17
CA TYR A 201 -5.39 -3.18 -8.48
C TYR A 201 -5.14 -3.92 -7.16
N ILE A 202 -3.91 -4.35 -6.94
CA ILE A 202 -3.51 -5.10 -5.74
C ILE A 202 -2.41 -4.32 -5.00
N CYS A 203 -2.60 -4.10 -3.70
CA CYS A 203 -1.62 -3.47 -2.82
C CYS A 203 -1.58 -4.17 -1.45
N GLY A 204 -0.40 -4.55 -0.97
CA GLY A 204 -0.23 -5.21 0.33
C GLY A 204 0.87 -6.27 0.32
N ASP A 205 0.67 -7.38 1.05
CA ASP A 205 1.64 -8.47 1.17
C ASP A 205 1.87 -9.18 -0.19
N GLY A 206 2.96 -8.81 -0.87
CA GLY A 206 3.37 -9.41 -2.14
C GLY A 206 3.89 -10.85 -2.04
N ARG A 207 4.16 -11.36 -0.83
CA ARG A 207 4.68 -12.72 -0.63
C ARG A 207 3.57 -13.75 -0.46
N ARG A 208 2.44 -13.37 0.14
CA ARG A 208 1.33 -14.29 0.45
C ARG A 208 0.00 -13.85 -0.15
N MET A 209 -0.43 -12.62 0.12
CA MET A 209 -1.76 -12.15 -0.28
C MET A 209 -1.85 -12.02 -1.81
N ALA A 210 -0.91 -11.32 -2.46
CA ALA A 210 -0.97 -11.10 -3.90
C ALA A 210 -0.95 -12.42 -4.72
N PRO A 211 -0.10 -13.41 -4.41
CA PRO A 211 -0.18 -14.73 -5.05
C PRO A 211 -1.52 -15.44 -4.82
N ALA A 212 -2.06 -15.42 -3.60
CA ALA A 212 -3.33 -16.08 -3.29
C ALA A 212 -4.52 -15.44 -4.03
N VAL A 213 -4.54 -14.11 -4.13
CA VAL A 213 -5.52 -13.38 -4.94
C VAL A 213 -5.39 -13.75 -6.42
N ARG A 214 -4.17 -13.81 -6.94
CA ARG A 214 -3.93 -14.21 -8.34
C ARG A 214 -4.48 -15.61 -8.63
N GLU A 215 -4.26 -16.57 -7.72
CA GLU A 215 -4.81 -17.91 -7.85
C GLU A 215 -6.35 -17.93 -7.82
N ALA A 216 -6.99 -17.10 -6.99
CA ALA A 216 -8.45 -16.97 -6.97
C ALA A 216 -8.99 -16.47 -8.33
N PHE A 217 -8.37 -15.46 -8.93
CA PHE A 217 -8.75 -15.01 -10.28
C PHE A 217 -8.54 -16.10 -11.34
N MET A 218 -7.44 -16.87 -11.26
CA MET A 218 -7.22 -18.00 -12.18
C MET A 218 -8.27 -19.10 -12.00
N ALA A 219 -8.71 -19.37 -10.77
CA ALA A 219 -9.78 -20.32 -10.50
C ALA A 219 -11.12 -19.85 -11.08
N ILE A 220 -11.48 -18.58 -10.87
CA ILE A 220 -12.68 -17.97 -11.48
C ILE A 220 -12.64 -18.12 -13.01
N HIS A 221 -11.48 -17.83 -13.63
CA HIS A 221 -11.34 -17.97 -15.07
C HIS A 221 -11.50 -19.43 -15.55
N ARG A 222 -10.91 -20.41 -14.84
CA ARG A 222 -10.99 -21.84 -15.19
C ARG A 222 -12.38 -22.42 -15.07
N HIS A 223 -13.20 -21.93 -14.14
CA HIS A 223 -14.56 -22.43 -13.93
C HIS A 223 -15.59 -21.83 -14.90
N ARG A 224 -15.16 -20.95 -15.81
CA ARG A 224 -16.02 -20.43 -16.86
C ARG A 224 -15.92 -21.32 -18.10
N PRO A 225 -17.05 -21.81 -18.64
CA PRO A 225 -17.02 -22.49 -19.91
C PRO A 225 -16.48 -21.52 -20.96
N THR A 226 -15.38 -21.89 -21.60
CA THR A 226 -14.98 -21.27 -22.87
C THR A 226 -16.21 -21.33 -23.77
N PRO A 227 -16.64 -20.23 -24.43
CA PRO A 227 -17.75 -20.31 -25.35
C PRO A 227 -17.39 -21.36 -26.42
N LEU A 228 -18.01 -22.53 -26.34
CA LEU A 228 -17.99 -23.52 -27.41
C LEU A 228 -18.51 -22.78 -28.65
N PRO A 229 -17.83 -22.87 -29.81
CA PRO A 229 -18.35 -22.27 -31.03
C PRO A 229 -19.74 -22.88 -31.29
N ARG A 230 -20.79 -22.07 -31.07
CA ARG A 230 -22.15 -22.44 -31.44
C ARG A 230 -22.21 -22.44 -32.97
N GLY A 231 -22.23 -23.63 -33.55
CA GLY A 231 -22.51 -23.84 -34.96
C GLY A 231 -21.27 -24.05 -35.84
N ALA A 232 -20.59 -25.18 -35.68
CA ALA A 232 -19.93 -25.80 -36.83
C ALA A 232 -21.00 -26.48 -37.71
N GLY A 233 -21.85 -25.68 -38.33
CA GLY A 233 -22.63 -26.10 -39.49
C GLY A 233 -21.73 -25.98 -40.71
N LEU A 234 -21.42 -27.10 -41.35
CA LEU A 234 -20.73 -27.12 -42.63
C LEU A 234 -21.63 -26.44 -43.68
N SER A 235 -21.36 -25.19 -44.04
CA SER A 235 -21.83 -24.61 -45.29
C SER A 235 -20.97 -23.43 -45.73
N GLY A 236 -20.36 -23.61 -46.91
CA GLY A 236 -19.99 -22.62 -47.93
C GLY A 236 -19.56 -21.21 -47.52
N SER A 237 -18.30 -20.89 -47.86
CA SER A 237 -17.87 -19.60 -48.43
C SER A 237 -18.54 -18.32 -47.85
N GLY A 238 -18.02 -17.83 -46.74
CA GLY A 238 -18.29 -16.48 -46.25
C GLY A 238 -17.34 -16.13 -45.11
N ARG A 239 -16.58 -15.04 -45.26
CA ARG A 239 -15.66 -14.55 -44.22
C ARG A 239 -16.45 -14.21 -42.95
N LEU A 240 -16.36 -15.06 -41.93
CA LEU A 240 -16.80 -14.75 -40.58
C LEU A 240 -15.77 -13.83 -39.91
N THR A 241 -16.10 -12.55 -39.77
CA THR A 241 -15.40 -11.64 -38.85
C THR A 241 -16.34 -11.30 -37.69
N SER A 242 -16.32 -12.12 -36.64
CA SER A 242 -16.78 -11.70 -35.31
C SER A 242 -16.01 -12.46 -34.23
N ARG A 243 -14.70 -12.19 -34.16
CA ARG A 243 -13.95 -12.45 -32.92
C ARG A 243 -14.36 -11.36 -31.93
N ARG A 244 -15.30 -11.64 -31.02
CA ARG A 244 -15.24 -11.01 -29.69
C ARG A 244 -13.98 -11.57 -29.03
N ALA A 245 -12.84 -10.97 -29.36
CA ALA A 245 -11.60 -11.25 -28.66
C ALA A 245 -11.82 -10.89 -27.19
N ALA A 246 -11.56 -11.83 -26.28
CA ALA A 246 -11.49 -11.51 -24.86
C ALA A 246 -10.52 -10.33 -24.71
N ARG A 247 -11.01 -9.20 -24.18
CA ARG A 247 -10.16 -8.04 -23.93
C ARG A 247 -9.09 -8.48 -22.93
N PRO A 248 -7.80 -8.13 -23.13
CA PRO A 248 -6.75 -8.53 -22.21
C PRO A 248 -7.06 -7.97 -20.82
N MET A 249 -7.08 -8.85 -19.82
CA MET A 249 -7.23 -8.48 -18.42
C MET A 249 -6.01 -7.67 -17.99
N SER A 250 -6.22 -6.46 -17.44
CA SER A 250 -5.15 -5.66 -16.85
C SER A 250 -5.18 -5.80 -15.33
N ILE A 251 -4.16 -6.47 -14.79
CA ILE A 251 -3.91 -6.55 -13.35
C ILE A 251 -2.69 -5.70 -13.06
N ALA A 252 -2.87 -4.67 -12.24
CA ALA A 252 -1.80 -3.84 -11.73
C ALA A 252 -1.47 -4.26 -10.29
N VAL A 253 -0.21 -4.65 -10.06
CA VAL A 253 0.29 -4.94 -8.72
C VAL A 253 1.30 -3.87 -8.37
N LEU A 254 1.10 -3.19 -7.23
CA LEU A 254 2.10 -2.25 -6.74
C LEU A 254 3.30 -3.05 -6.19
N GLY A 255 4.39 -3.08 -6.96
CA GLY A 255 5.70 -3.62 -6.57
C GLY A 255 6.71 -2.51 -6.25
N GLU A 256 7.86 -2.86 -5.67
CA GLU A 256 8.93 -1.89 -5.39
C GLU A 256 9.42 -1.22 -6.71
N VAL A 257 9.39 0.12 -6.75
CA VAL A 257 9.86 0.93 -7.89
C VAL A 257 11.40 0.97 -7.89
N PRO A 258 12.08 0.77 -9.05
CA PRO A 258 13.54 0.84 -9.13
C PRO A 258 14.07 2.26 -8.86
N ALA A 259 15.16 2.34 -8.09
CA ALA A 259 15.77 3.58 -7.62
C ALA A 259 16.66 4.23 -8.69
N SER A 260 16.12 5.02 -9.62
CA SER A 260 16.95 5.88 -10.49
C SER A 260 16.19 7.00 -11.20
N TRP A 261 15.77 8.05 -10.48
CA TRP A 261 15.33 9.31 -11.11
C TRP A 261 15.76 10.54 -10.28
N PRO A 262 16.43 11.55 -10.87
CA PRO A 262 16.76 12.80 -10.19
C PRO A 262 15.53 13.73 -10.20
N VAL A 263 15.08 14.12 -9.00
CA VAL A 263 14.00 15.10 -8.75
C VAL A 263 14.43 15.89 -7.50
N PRO A 264 13.87 17.04 -7.10
CA PRO A 264 14.30 17.74 -5.88
C PRO A 264 13.77 17.06 -4.59
N THR A 265 14.53 17.13 -3.50
CA THR A 265 14.09 16.70 -2.15
C THR A 265 13.41 17.87 -1.45
N THR A 266 12.23 17.66 -0.84
CA THR A 266 11.47 18.71 -0.15
C THR A 266 11.58 18.53 1.37
N ILE A 267 11.69 19.63 2.11
CA ILE A 267 11.60 19.61 3.58
C ILE A 267 10.14 19.84 3.93
N CYS A 268 9.57 18.96 4.75
CA CYS A 268 8.17 19.01 5.11
C CYS A 268 8.01 19.09 6.64
N THR A 269 6.96 19.77 7.09
CA THR A 269 6.66 19.90 8.53
C THR A 269 5.58 18.91 8.91
N VAL A 270 5.77 18.19 10.02
CA VAL A 270 4.80 17.23 10.52
C VAL A 270 3.75 17.93 11.38
N ARG A 271 2.47 17.68 11.09
CA ARG A 271 1.39 17.89 12.05
C ARG A 271 0.79 16.53 12.34
N ARG A 272 0.73 16.13 13.61
CA ARG A 272 -0.04 14.96 14.00
C ARG A 272 -1.51 15.34 13.89
N SER A 273 -2.31 14.62 13.10
CA SER A 273 -3.75 14.60 13.40
C SER A 273 -3.93 13.98 14.80
N ALA A 274 -4.98 14.39 15.50
CA ALA A 274 -5.37 13.83 16.80
C ALA A 274 -5.37 12.28 16.76
N PRO A 275 -5.23 11.56 17.89
CA PRO A 275 -4.69 10.21 17.93
C PRO A 275 -5.58 9.22 17.17
N SER A 276 -5.33 9.01 15.88
CA SER A 276 -5.94 7.93 15.12
C SER A 276 -5.11 6.66 15.35
N CYS A 277 -5.47 6.02 16.47
CA CYS A 277 -5.36 4.59 16.74
C CYS A 277 -3.96 3.96 16.80
N THR A 278 -3.35 4.01 17.99
CA THR A 278 -2.51 2.89 18.45
C THR A 278 -3.41 1.71 18.80
N PHE A 279 -3.61 0.77 17.87
CA PHE A 279 -4.32 -0.47 18.15
C PHE A 279 -3.40 -1.48 18.84
N ARG A 280 -3.87 -2.01 19.96
CA ARG A 280 -3.22 -3.06 20.76
C ARG A 280 -4.04 -4.34 20.58
N CYS A 281 -3.54 -5.27 19.77
CA CYS A 281 -4.10 -6.61 19.71
C CYS A 281 -3.61 -7.41 20.93
N THR A 282 -4.52 -7.91 21.75
CA THR A 282 -4.22 -8.77 22.89
C THR A 282 -4.00 -10.20 22.39
N ASN A 283 -2.79 -10.73 22.59
CA ASN A 283 -2.31 -12.13 22.42
C ASN A 283 -1.43 -12.52 21.21
N GLU A 284 -0.96 -11.59 20.37
CA GLU A 284 0.19 -11.80 19.46
C GLU A 284 1.05 -10.53 19.39
N PRO A 285 2.33 -10.55 18.94
CA PRO A 285 3.13 -9.33 18.84
C PRO A 285 2.41 -8.31 17.95
N ALA A 286 1.87 -7.27 18.58
CA ALA A 286 0.93 -6.34 17.98
C ALA A 286 1.49 -5.71 16.69
N ARG A 287 0.78 -5.91 15.58
CA ARG A 287 0.93 -5.08 14.38
C ARG A 287 0.34 -3.72 14.69
N SER A 288 1.20 -2.76 15.01
CA SER A 288 0.79 -1.38 15.23
C SER A 288 0.90 -0.61 13.91
N VAL A 289 -0.06 0.26 13.64
CA VAL A 289 -0.05 1.16 12.48
C VAL A 289 0.10 2.59 13.01
N ALA A 290 0.99 3.36 12.41
CA ALA A 290 1.15 4.78 12.66
C ALA A 290 0.58 5.58 11.48
N GLY A 291 -0.34 6.50 11.77
CA GLY A 291 -0.73 7.56 10.86
C GLY A 291 0.28 8.71 10.95
N LEU A 292 0.81 9.14 9.81
CA LEU A 292 1.65 10.34 9.72
C LEU A 292 1.07 11.31 8.70
N ARG A 293 0.85 12.55 9.12
CA ARG A 293 0.45 13.66 8.26
C ARG A 293 1.60 14.65 8.07
N ILE A 294 1.87 14.99 6.82
CA ILE A 294 3.02 15.80 6.39
C ILE A 294 2.51 16.98 5.55
N HIS A 295 2.99 18.19 5.83
CA HIS A 295 2.73 19.37 5.01
C HIS A 295 3.92 19.67 4.10
N GLY A 296 3.66 19.77 2.79
CA GLY A 296 4.61 20.30 1.82
C GLY A 296 4.43 21.80 1.61
N HIS A 297 5.51 22.52 1.35
CA HIS A 297 5.41 23.88 0.79
C HIS A 297 4.78 23.78 -0.62
N PRO A 298 3.89 24.69 -1.05
CA PRO A 298 3.20 24.64 -2.35
C PRO A 298 4.19 24.77 -3.51
N ALA A 299 4.75 23.65 -3.94
CA ALA A 299 5.55 23.53 -5.15
C ALA A 299 5.38 22.13 -5.75
N ALA A 300 4.13 21.64 -5.83
CA ALA A 300 3.68 20.58 -6.75
C ALA A 300 2.22 20.22 -6.43
N ALA A 301 1.26 21.02 -6.88
CA ALA A 301 -0.07 20.49 -7.14
C ALA A 301 0.05 19.63 -8.40
N LEU A 302 0.26 18.32 -8.22
CA LEU A 302 0.11 17.35 -9.31
C LEU A 302 -1.30 16.77 -9.21
N PRO A 303 -2.16 16.98 -10.21
CA PRO A 303 -3.42 16.25 -10.31
C PRO A 303 -3.11 14.78 -10.61
N GLY A 304 -3.76 13.86 -9.90
CA GLY A 304 -3.72 12.43 -10.22
C GLY A 304 -3.18 11.54 -9.10
N LEU A 305 -3.91 10.44 -8.93
CA LEU A 305 -3.84 9.49 -7.84
C LEU A 305 -2.50 8.76 -7.68
N ALA A 306 -2.20 8.55 -6.40
CA ALA A 306 -1.04 7.88 -5.84
C ALA A 306 0.29 8.62 -6.10
N ALA A 307 0.90 9.04 -5.00
CA ALA A 307 2.31 9.33 -4.98
C ALA A 307 2.99 8.42 -3.95
N GLN A 308 4.29 8.20 -4.09
CA GLN A 308 5.07 7.38 -3.18
C GLN A 308 6.09 8.28 -2.49
N TRP A 309 6.09 8.34 -1.16
CA TRP A 309 7.04 9.18 -0.43
C TRP A 309 8.33 8.46 -0.13
N LEU A 310 9.43 9.17 -0.32
CA LEU A 310 10.79 8.83 0.03
C LEU A 310 11.13 9.51 1.37
N LEU A 311 11.10 8.85 2.51
CA LEU A 311 11.64 9.44 3.75
C LEU A 311 13.17 9.28 3.80
N THR A 312 13.88 10.38 4.10
CA THR A 312 15.33 10.36 4.39
C THR A 312 15.57 10.95 5.77
N GLU A 313 16.27 10.22 6.65
CA GLU A 313 16.73 10.78 7.92
C GLU A 313 17.97 11.67 7.66
N ARG A 314 17.88 12.93 8.06
CA ARG A 314 19.04 13.72 8.44
C ARG A 314 18.58 14.67 9.53
N ARG A 315 19.06 14.47 10.76
CA ARG A 315 19.00 15.51 11.79
C ARG A 315 19.64 16.77 11.22
N ALA A 316 18.90 17.88 11.22
CA ALA A 316 19.53 19.18 11.10
C ALA A 316 20.33 19.37 12.40
N ALA A 317 21.66 19.31 12.32
CA ALA A 317 22.50 19.81 13.40
C ALA A 317 22.20 21.31 13.50
N SER A 318 21.51 21.74 14.56
CA SER A 318 21.47 23.14 14.94
C SER A 318 22.88 23.52 15.37
N ALA A 319 23.62 24.20 14.50
CA ALA A 319 24.83 24.89 14.89
C ALA A 319 24.42 26.03 15.84
N HIS A 320 24.49 25.76 17.15
CA HIS A 320 24.64 26.83 18.12
C HIS A 320 26.12 27.13 18.22
N GLY A 321 26.50 28.28 17.68
CA GLY A 321 27.81 28.85 17.86
C GLY A 321 28.09 29.00 19.35
N VAL A 322 29.20 28.40 19.79
CA VAL A 322 29.83 28.78 21.04
C VAL A 322 30.88 29.81 20.66
N SER A 323 30.57 31.08 20.95
CA SER A 323 31.58 32.12 21.05
C SER A 323 32.23 32.04 22.43
N SER A 324 33.50 31.66 22.47
CA SER A 324 34.56 32.14 23.37
C SER A 324 35.75 31.20 23.26
#